data_AF-A0A3M1Z619-F1
#
_entry.id   AF-A0A3M1Z619-F1
#
_cell.length_a   1.000
_cell.length_b   1.000
_cell.length_c   1.000
_cell.angle_alpha   90.00
_cell.angle_beta   90.00
_cell.angle_gamma   90.00
#
_symmetry.space_group_name_H-M   'P 1'
#
loop_
_entity.id
_entity.type
_entity.pdbx_description
1 polymer ?
#
loop_
_entity_poly.entity_id
_entity_poly.type
_entity_poly.pdbx_seq_one_letter_code
_entity_poly.pdbx_strand_id
1 'polypeptide(L)'
;MGPAGGARRVRAGELEKGGAMRTQLLVILAAAVLLGGCAQTLLTVNRVESPYRDLSTLQKGDIVHLPTGRLLTEEELLEFLGGYRVVYVGETHDNVFDHDVELRILKGLAERFPGRVALGLEMLRRPYQEGVDRFLAGEMGEREFVRTVWAESWGPQSWPYYREILLFARENKIPVLALNAGRDLTRAAVRVDELENLDPELRDRLPEDLDLDDPYHRAFIQGIFGGHSKGTSHGDAFYRVQAIWDETMAETAA
;
A
#
# COMPACT_ATOMS: atom_id res chain seq x y z
N MET A 1 -81.78 47.27 -54.35
CA MET A 1 -80.87 48.06 -53.50
C MET A 1 -80.54 47.17 -52.31
N GLY A 2 -79.44 46.41 -52.26
CA GLY A 2 -78.02 46.77 -52.41
C GLY A 2 -77.49 47.26 -51.06
N PRO A 3 -76.37 46.76 -50.49
CA PRO A 3 -75.19 46.17 -51.15
C PRO A 3 -74.94 44.69 -50.71
N ALA A 4 -74.25 43.79 -51.42
CA ALA A 4 -73.02 43.80 -52.23
C ALA A 4 -71.70 43.81 -51.43
N GLY A 5 -70.91 42.74 -51.60
CA GLY A 5 -69.51 42.60 -51.18
C GLY A 5 -69.32 41.45 -50.19
N GLY A 6 -68.51 40.42 -50.42
CA GLY A 6 -67.46 40.20 -51.40
C GLY A 6 -66.47 39.21 -50.75
N ALA A 7 -66.14 38.14 -51.46
CA ALA A 7 -65.37 37.01 -50.95
C ALA A 7 -63.91 37.35 -50.57
N ARG A 8 -63.39 36.67 -49.55
CA ARG A 8 -61.99 36.21 -49.56
C ARG A 8 -61.85 34.91 -48.77
N ARG A 9 -61.48 33.83 -49.48
CA ARG A 9 -61.04 32.56 -48.92
C ARG A 9 -59.67 32.75 -48.24
N VAL A 10 -59.48 32.18 -47.06
CA VAL A 10 -58.19 31.60 -46.67
C VAL A 10 -58.46 30.23 -46.06
N ARG A 11 -57.59 29.29 -46.44
CA ARG A 11 -57.67 27.83 -46.31
C ARG A 11 -57.67 27.35 -44.86
N ALA A 12 -58.31 26.19 -44.67
CA ALA A 12 -57.94 25.23 -43.64
C ALA A 12 -56.54 24.66 -43.93
N GLY A 13 -55.74 24.57 -42.88
CA GLY A 13 -54.56 23.73 -42.72
C GLY A 13 -54.28 23.76 -41.22
N GLU A 14 -54.96 22.90 -40.45
CA GLU A 14 -54.36 21.70 -39.85
C GLU A 14 -53.11 22.09 -39.04
N LEU A 15 -53.26 22.29 -37.73
CA LEU A 15 -53.11 21.24 -36.71
C LEU A 15 -51.84 20.43 -36.97
N GLU A 16 -50.79 20.73 -36.22
CA GLU A 16 -49.80 19.78 -35.65
C GLU A 16 -48.60 20.56 -35.10
N LYS A 17 -48.73 21.16 -33.91
CA LYS A 17 -47.58 21.66 -33.12
C LYS A 17 -47.73 21.39 -31.61
N GLY A 18 -48.39 20.30 -31.24
CA GLY A 18 -48.59 19.91 -29.83
C GLY A 18 -47.71 18.75 -29.34
N GLY A 19 -47.23 17.89 -30.24
CA GLY A 19 -46.51 16.66 -29.87
C GLY A 19 -45.03 16.89 -29.57
N ALA A 20 -44.32 17.60 -30.45
CA ALA A 20 -42.85 17.68 -30.40
C ALA A 20 -42.31 18.30 -29.10
N MET A 21 -42.99 19.30 -28.52
CA MET A 21 -42.48 19.99 -27.33
C MET A 21 -42.64 19.16 -26.05
N ARG A 22 -43.66 18.30 -25.96
CA ARG A 22 -43.83 17.38 -24.81
C ARG A 22 -42.86 16.21 -24.89
N THR A 23 -42.58 15.68 -26.08
CA THR A 23 -41.61 14.60 -26.26
C THR A 23 -40.17 15.08 -26.09
N GLN A 24 -39.84 16.30 -26.52
CA GLN A 24 -38.52 16.90 -26.30
C GLN A 24 -38.26 17.22 -24.82
N LEU A 25 -39.27 17.68 -24.07
CA LEU A 25 -39.12 17.97 -22.64
C LEU A 25 -38.95 16.69 -21.79
N LEU A 26 -39.61 15.60 -22.16
CA LEU A 26 -39.45 14.28 -21.51
C LEU A 26 -38.10 13.62 -21.83
N VAL A 27 -37.55 13.82 -23.03
CA VAL A 27 -36.21 13.31 -23.41
C VAL A 27 -35.10 14.10 -22.71
N ILE A 28 -35.26 15.42 -22.52
CA ILE A 28 -34.27 16.23 -21.80
C ILE A 28 -34.28 15.91 -20.29
N LEU A 29 -35.45 15.66 -19.69
CA LEU A 29 -35.53 15.27 -18.27
C LEU A 29 -34.98 13.86 -18.00
N ALA A 30 -35.17 12.92 -18.94
CA ALA A 30 -34.56 11.59 -18.87
C ALA A 30 -33.03 11.61 -19.08
N ALA A 31 -32.52 12.52 -19.93
CA ALA A 31 -31.09 12.70 -20.12
C ALA A 31 -30.39 13.36 -18.91
N ALA A 32 -31.09 14.22 -18.17
CA ALA A 32 -30.55 14.85 -16.96
C ALA A 32 -30.44 13.88 -15.76
N VAL A 33 -31.28 12.84 -15.70
CA VAL A 33 -31.20 11.79 -14.66
C VAL A 33 -30.11 10.75 -14.98
N LEU A 34 -29.74 10.58 -16.26
CA LEU A 34 -28.67 9.66 -16.67
C LEU A 34 -27.25 10.25 -16.56
N LEU A 35 -27.11 11.55 -16.31
CA LEU A 35 -25.81 12.20 -16.03
C LEU A 35 -25.50 12.32 -14.52
N GLY A 36 -26.40 11.86 -13.65
CA GLY A 36 -26.15 11.71 -12.20
C GLY A 36 -25.58 10.34 -11.82
N GLY A 37 -25.23 9.51 -12.80
CA GLY A 37 -24.68 8.17 -12.61
C GLY A 37 -23.18 8.23 -12.29
N CYS A 38 -22.87 7.99 -11.01
CA CYS A 38 -21.53 7.78 -10.49
C CYS A 38 -20.60 8.99 -10.65
N ALA A 39 -20.77 9.98 -9.76
CA ALA A 39 -19.58 10.45 -9.09
C ALA A 39 -18.94 9.21 -8.46
N GLN A 40 -18.00 8.58 -9.18
CA GLN A 40 -16.98 7.79 -8.53
C GLN A 40 -16.33 8.78 -7.58
N THR A 41 -16.80 8.79 -6.34
CA THR A 41 -15.89 8.94 -5.21
C THR A 41 -14.88 7.84 -5.46
N LEU A 42 -13.84 8.16 -6.27
CA LEU A 42 -12.55 7.55 -6.09
C LEU A 42 -12.34 7.78 -4.60
N LEU A 43 -12.62 6.74 -3.81
CA LEU A 43 -12.07 6.63 -2.49
C LEU A 43 -10.59 6.84 -2.74
N THR A 44 -10.13 8.06 -2.54
CA THR A 44 -8.72 8.35 -2.47
C THR A 44 -8.30 7.65 -1.20
N VAL A 45 -7.96 6.37 -1.33
CA VAL A 45 -7.42 5.51 -0.27
C VAL A 45 -6.19 6.18 0.37
N ASN A 46 -5.61 7.17 -0.31
CA ASN A 46 -4.46 7.95 0.09
C ASN A 46 -4.76 9.17 0.97
N ARG A 47 -6.01 9.41 1.40
CA ARG A 47 -6.27 10.42 2.44
C ARG A 47 -6.40 9.71 3.78
N VAL A 48 -5.34 9.78 4.59
CA VAL A 48 -5.46 9.43 6.00
C VAL A 48 -6.50 10.40 6.57
N GLU A 49 -7.62 9.85 7.03
CA GLU A 49 -8.69 10.62 7.66
C GLU A 49 -8.91 10.04 9.04
N SER A 50 -9.05 10.92 10.04
CA SER A 50 -9.43 10.52 11.39
C SER A 50 -10.79 11.14 11.70
N PRO A 51 -11.80 10.34 12.12
CA PRO A 51 -13.08 10.91 12.56
C PRO A 51 -12.94 11.68 13.88
N TYR A 52 -11.77 11.58 14.54
CA TYR A 52 -11.51 12.16 15.85
C TYR A 52 -10.66 13.44 15.79
N ARG A 53 -9.96 13.70 14.68
CA ARG A 53 -9.09 14.87 14.53
C ARG A 53 -8.92 15.28 13.07
N ASP A 54 -8.92 16.59 12.83
CA ASP A 54 -8.47 17.15 11.56
C ASP A 54 -6.94 17.01 11.44
N LEU A 55 -6.49 16.05 10.63
CA LEU A 55 -5.07 15.77 10.42
C LEU A 55 -4.34 16.90 9.66
N SER A 56 -5.06 17.81 9.00
CA SER A 56 -4.44 18.97 8.33
C SER A 56 -3.88 20.01 9.29
N THR A 57 -4.24 19.92 10.57
CA THR A 57 -3.78 20.83 11.63
C THR A 57 -2.49 20.37 12.32
N LEU A 58 -2.01 19.16 12.01
CA LEU A 58 -0.85 18.56 12.66
C LEU A 58 0.42 19.34 12.34
N GLN A 59 1.28 19.43 13.35
CA GLN A 59 2.62 19.96 13.21
C GLN A 59 3.60 18.81 12.96
N LYS A 60 4.74 19.15 12.35
CA LYS A 60 5.82 18.17 12.16
C LYS A 60 6.26 17.60 13.51
N GLY A 61 6.28 16.27 13.62
CA GLY A 61 6.66 15.56 14.83
C GLY A 61 5.49 15.24 15.78
N ASP A 62 4.27 15.72 15.50
CA ASP A 62 3.09 15.29 16.24
C ASP A 62 2.86 13.78 16.06
N ILE A 63 2.71 13.06 17.18
CA ILE A 63 2.34 11.65 17.20
C ILE A 63 0.87 11.55 17.53
N VAL A 64 0.07 10.90 16.68
CA VAL A 64 -1.39 10.80 16.85
C VAL A 64 -1.81 9.36 17.08
N HIS A 65 -2.51 9.10 18.18
CA HIS A 65 -3.21 7.84 18.38
C HIS A 65 -4.52 7.85 17.58
N LEU A 66 -4.48 7.32 16.35
CA LEU A 66 -5.57 7.38 15.37
C LEU A 66 -6.95 6.97 15.91
N PRO A 67 -7.12 5.90 16.72
CA PRO A 67 -8.42 5.50 17.26
C PRO A 67 -9.05 6.52 18.23
N THR A 68 -8.27 7.46 18.78
CA THR A 68 -8.76 8.45 19.77
C THR A 68 -8.53 9.89 19.37
N GLY A 69 -7.71 10.16 18.33
CA GLY A 69 -7.30 11.51 17.93
C GLY A 69 -6.38 12.23 18.93
N ARG A 70 -5.97 11.57 20.02
CA ARG A 70 -5.06 12.14 21.03
C ARG A 70 -3.66 12.32 20.45
N LEU A 71 -3.05 13.45 20.79
CA LEU A 71 -1.61 13.60 20.65
C LEU A 71 -0.91 12.83 21.75
N LEU A 72 0.15 12.14 21.38
CA LEU A 72 1.05 11.44 22.29
C LEU A 72 2.41 12.16 22.31
N THR A 73 3.06 12.09 23.45
CA THR A 73 4.50 12.27 23.58
C THR A 73 5.23 11.01 23.09
N GLU A 74 6.53 11.10 22.83
CA GLU A 74 7.34 9.94 22.45
C GLU A 74 7.37 8.87 23.56
N GLU A 75 7.42 9.29 24.82
CA GLU A 75 7.38 8.39 25.98
C GLU A 75 6.06 7.60 26.03
N GLU A 76 4.92 8.27 25.83
CA GLU A 76 3.59 7.66 25.77
C GLU A 76 3.46 6.71 24.58
N LEU A 77 4.00 7.08 23.40
CA LEU A 77 4.04 6.19 22.24
C LEU A 77 4.79 4.91 22.57
N LEU A 78 6.02 5.02 23.07
CA LEU A 78 6.83 3.85 23.40
C LEU A 78 6.16 3.01 24.50
N GLU A 79 5.43 3.62 25.45
CA GLU A 79 4.73 2.90 26.52
C GLU A 79 3.60 2.07 25.93
N PHE A 80 2.82 2.69 25.03
CA PHE A 80 1.79 2.03 24.26
C PHE A 80 2.37 0.86 23.43
N LEU A 81 3.47 1.10 22.70
CA LEU A 81 4.13 0.07 21.88
C LEU A 81 4.66 -1.11 22.73
N GLY A 82 5.10 -0.86 23.98
CA GLY A 82 5.57 -1.91 24.88
C GLY A 82 4.52 -2.93 25.30
N GLY A 83 3.23 -2.66 25.05
CA GLY A 83 2.14 -3.62 25.25
C GLY A 83 2.00 -4.68 24.15
N TYR A 84 2.74 -4.55 23.04
CA TYR A 84 2.60 -5.40 21.85
C TYR A 84 3.80 -6.32 21.67
N ARG A 85 3.56 -7.52 21.13
CA ARG A 85 4.61 -8.49 20.78
C ARG A 85 5.25 -8.23 19.42
N VAL A 86 4.47 -7.65 18.50
CA VAL A 86 4.88 -7.30 17.15
C VAL A 86 4.48 -5.84 16.91
N VAL A 87 5.43 -5.06 16.42
CA VAL A 87 5.23 -3.64 16.09
C VAL A 87 5.67 -3.44 14.64
N TYR A 88 4.74 -3.05 13.78
CA TYR A 88 5.04 -2.65 12.41
C TYR A 88 5.32 -1.15 12.38
N VAL A 89 6.43 -0.76 11.74
CA VAL A 89 6.78 0.63 11.48
C VAL A 89 6.80 0.78 9.96
N GLY A 90 5.81 1.52 9.42
CA GLY A 90 5.73 1.77 7.98
C GLY A 90 6.58 2.98 7.58
N GLU A 91 7.16 2.92 6.39
CA GLU A 91 8.05 3.95 5.85
C GLU A 91 7.75 4.29 4.38
N THR A 92 8.21 5.46 3.96
CA THR A 92 8.58 5.72 2.56
C THR A 92 10.08 5.50 2.41
N HIS A 93 10.49 4.57 1.54
CA HIS A 93 11.86 4.02 1.49
C HIS A 93 13.03 5.02 1.29
N ASP A 94 12.75 6.24 0.83
CA ASP A 94 13.76 7.29 0.62
C ASP A 94 13.55 8.53 1.52
N ASN A 95 12.64 8.42 2.49
CA ASN A 95 12.32 9.48 3.44
C ASN A 95 13.15 9.35 4.71
N VAL A 96 14.15 10.22 4.84
CA VAL A 96 15.04 10.29 6.01
C VAL A 96 14.32 10.49 7.35
N PHE A 97 13.11 11.07 7.38
CA PHE A 97 12.36 11.27 8.62
C PHE A 97 11.69 9.98 9.08
N ASP A 98 11.31 9.09 8.16
CA ASP A 98 10.70 7.80 8.52
C ASP A 98 11.78 6.92 9.17
N HIS A 99 12.98 6.86 8.60
CA HIS A 99 14.11 6.12 9.18
C HIS A 99 14.59 6.68 10.54
N ASP A 100 14.47 7.99 10.76
CA ASP A 100 14.72 8.58 12.09
C ASP A 100 13.70 8.09 13.13
N VAL A 101 12.42 8.01 12.75
CA VAL A 101 11.37 7.45 13.61
C VAL A 101 11.62 5.98 13.91
N GLU A 102 11.99 5.18 12.90
CA GLU A 102 12.35 3.77 13.07
C GLU A 102 13.49 3.59 14.08
N LEU A 103 14.56 4.37 13.93
CA LEU A 103 15.71 4.31 14.84
C LEU A 103 15.33 4.71 16.26
N ARG A 104 14.49 5.75 16.43
CA ARG A 104 14.01 6.19 17.75
C ARG A 104 13.13 5.13 18.42
N ILE A 105 12.21 4.53 17.68
CA ILE A 105 11.37 3.42 18.19
C ILE A 105 12.25 2.24 18.59
N LEU A 106 13.18 1.82 17.73
CA LEU A 106 14.08 0.70 18.01
C LEU A 106 14.93 0.96 19.27
N LYS A 107 15.51 2.16 19.41
CA LYS A 107 16.25 2.58 20.60
C LYS A 107 15.39 2.52 21.85
N GLY A 108 14.23 3.18 21.83
CA GLY A 108 13.33 3.24 22.98
C GLY A 108 12.83 1.87 23.43
N LEU A 109 12.49 0.98 22.49
CA LEU A 109 12.08 -0.39 22.81
C LEU A 109 13.26 -1.23 23.31
N ALA A 110 14.44 -1.12 22.71
CA ALA A 110 15.62 -1.87 23.14
C ALA A 110 16.08 -1.47 24.55
N GLU A 111 15.98 -0.18 24.91
CA GLU A 111 16.27 0.32 26.26
C GLU A 111 15.29 -0.23 27.30
N ARG A 112 14.00 -0.30 26.96
CA ARG A 112 12.94 -0.77 27.88
C ARG A 112 12.90 -2.29 28.01
N PHE A 113 13.27 -3.01 26.95
CA PHE A 113 13.25 -4.46 26.89
C PHE A 113 14.61 -5.04 26.47
N PRO A 114 15.69 -4.84 27.25
CA PRO A 114 17.03 -5.29 26.87
C PRO A 114 17.07 -6.80 26.58
N GLY A 115 17.63 -7.16 25.43
CA GLY A 115 17.75 -8.55 24.98
C GLY A 115 16.44 -9.24 24.63
N ARG A 116 15.32 -8.51 24.55
CA ARG A 116 13.99 -9.03 24.22
C ARG A 116 13.38 -8.40 22.96
N VAL A 117 14.17 -7.63 22.22
CA VAL A 117 13.78 -6.99 20.96
C VAL A 117 14.57 -7.64 19.83
N ALA A 118 13.88 -7.89 18.72
CA ALA A 118 14.46 -8.24 17.43
C ALA A 118 13.94 -7.24 16.38
N LEU A 119 14.74 -7.01 15.33
CA LEU A 119 14.40 -6.13 14.22
C LEU A 119 14.13 -6.98 12.97
N GLY A 120 12.94 -6.91 12.39
CA GLY A 120 12.68 -7.47 11.06
C GLY A 120 12.77 -6.38 9.99
N LEU A 121 13.40 -6.68 8.84
CA LEU A 121 13.47 -5.75 7.70
C LEU A 121 12.95 -6.42 6.42
N GLU A 122 11.96 -5.81 5.78
CA GLU A 122 11.46 -6.20 4.43
C GLU A 122 12.59 -6.19 3.39
N MET A 123 13.49 -5.22 3.51
CA MET A 123 14.60 -4.97 2.59
C MET A 123 15.59 -6.13 2.52
N LEU A 124 15.64 -6.97 3.55
CA LEU A 124 16.53 -8.12 3.67
C LEU A 124 15.76 -9.40 3.31
N ARG A 125 16.37 -10.25 2.46
CA ARG A 125 15.74 -11.47 1.96
C ARG A 125 16.30 -12.70 2.67
N ARG A 126 15.44 -13.67 2.99
CA ARG A 126 15.80 -14.93 3.69
C ARG A 126 17.09 -15.60 3.20
N PRO A 127 17.38 -15.71 1.89
CA PRO A 127 18.62 -16.35 1.42
C PRO A 127 19.91 -15.68 1.90
N TYR A 128 19.85 -14.44 2.39
CA TYR A 128 21.00 -13.69 2.88
C TYR A 128 21.11 -13.64 4.42
N GLN A 129 20.26 -14.37 5.16
CA GLN A 129 20.26 -14.34 6.63
C GLN A 129 21.64 -14.64 7.22
N GLU A 130 22.37 -15.64 6.71
CA GLU A 130 23.73 -15.95 7.18
C GLU A 130 24.67 -14.74 7.05
N GLY A 131 24.56 -13.98 5.96
CA GLY A 131 25.34 -12.78 5.75
C GLY A 131 24.96 -11.65 6.72
N VAL A 132 23.68 -11.54 7.06
CA VAL A 132 23.18 -10.63 8.10
C VAL A 132 23.77 -11.01 9.46
N ASP A 133 23.68 -12.28 9.84
CA ASP A 133 24.17 -12.77 11.12
C ASP A 133 25.67 -12.54 11.29
N ARG A 134 26.47 -12.84 10.25
CA ARG A 134 27.91 -12.56 10.23
C ARG A 134 28.24 -11.07 10.35
N PHE A 135 27.44 -10.20 9.75
CA PHE A 135 27.61 -8.75 9.89
C PHE A 135 27.31 -8.29 11.32
N LEU A 136 26.23 -8.77 11.93
CA LEU A 136 25.87 -8.47 13.32
C LEU A 136 26.88 -9.02 14.33
N ALA A 137 27.42 -10.21 14.09
CA ALA A 137 28.48 -10.82 14.91
C ALA A 137 29.84 -10.10 14.77
N GLY A 138 29.97 -9.21 13.78
CA GLY A 138 31.19 -8.48 13.47
C GLY A 138 32.24 -9.28 12.70
N GLU A 139 31.87 -10.45 12.22
CA GLU A 139 32.69 -11.33 11.36
C GLU A 139 32.71 -10.84 9.90
N MET A 140 31.76 -9.97 9.52
CA MET A 140 31.70 -9.30 8.24
C MET A 140 31.78 -7.77 8.43
N GLY A 141 32.66 -7.13 7.65
CA GLY A 141 32.81 -5.67 7.65
C GLY A 141 31.70 -4.99 6.85
N GLU A 142 31.40 -3.73 7.20
CA GLU A 142 30.33 -2.94 6.54
C GLU A 142 30.46 -2.92 5.01
N ARG A 143 31.65 -2.64 4.47
CA ARG A 143 31.88 -2.61 3.01
C ARG A 143 31.64 -3.96 2.32
N GLU A 144 31.85 -5.06 3.01
CA GLU A 144 31.56 -6.39 2.47
C GLU A 144 30.06 -6.65 2.52
N PHE A 145 29.43 -6.41 3.67
CA PHE A 145 27.98 -6.55 3.85
C PHE A 145 27.17 -5.76 2.81
N VAL A 146 27.54 -4.50 2.57
CA VAL A 146 26.87 -3.67 1.57
C VAL A 146 26.98 -4.27 0.17
N ARG A 147 28.14 -4.84 -0.17
CA ARG A 147 28.41 -5.39 -1.50
C ARG A 147 27.77 -6.76 -1.74
N THR A 148 27.71 -7.61 -0.72
CA THR A 148 27.33 -9.04 -0.89
C THR A 148 25.91 -9.34 -0.42
N VAL A 149 25.39 -8.59 0.54
CA VAL A 149 24.06 -8.81 1.14
C VAL A 149 23.11 -7.69 0.76
N TRP A 150 23.47 -6.44 1.09
CA TRP A 150 22.58 -5.30 0.91
C TRP A 150 22.30 -5.01 -0.56
N ALA A 151 23.35 -4.98 -1.40
CA ALA A 151 23.22 -4.71 -2.83
C ALA A 151 22.29 -5.71 -3.53
N GLU A 152 22.37 -6.99 -3.17
CA GLU A 152 21.51 -8.02 -3.73
C GLU A 152 20.08 -7.99 -3.19
N SER A 153 19.86 -7.40 -2.02
CA SER A 153 18.55 -7.34 -1.40
C SER A 153 17.78 -6.07 -1.79
N TRP A 154 18.39 -4.90 -1.56
CA TRP A 154 17.77 -3.57 -1.64
C TRP A 154 18.55 -2.51 -2.45
N GLY A 155 19.67 -2.91 -3.06
CA GLY A 155 20.51 -2.03 -3.87
C GLY A 155 21.49 -1.20 -3.04
N PRO A 156 22.75 -1.03 -3.48
CA PRO A 156 23.79 -0.39 -2.67
C PRO A 156 23.53 1.09 -2.39
N GLN A 157 22.76 1.77 -3.25
CA GLN A 157 22.44 3.19 -3.14
C GLN A 157 21.50 3.53 -1.98
N SER A 158 20.71 2.56 -1.50
CA SER A 158 19.78 2.76 -0.39
C SER A 158 20.45 2.58 0.98
N TRP A 159 21.67 2.04 1.03
CA TRP A 159 22.39 1.80 2.29
C TRP A 159 22.41 2.99 3.26
N PRO A 160 22.65 4.25 2.82
CA PRO A 160 22.73 5.38 3.74
C PRO A 160 21.48 5.60 4.60
N TYR A 161 20.30 5.19 4.12
CA TYR A 161 19.03 5.33 4.83
C TYR A 161 18.92 4.38 6.02
N TYR A 162 19.41 3.15 5.89
CA TYR A 162 19.25 2.08 6.89
C TYR A 162 20.51 1.84 7.72
N ARG A 163 21.64 2.45 7.33
CA ARG A 163 22.95 2.24 7.95
C ARG A 163 22.92 2.40 9.47
N GLU A 164 22.36 3.49 9.97
CA GLU A 164 22.36 3.79 11.40
C GLU A 164 21.48 2.81 12.20
N ILE A 165 20.37 2.33 11.62
CA ILE A 165 19.48 1.33 12.22
C ILE A 165 20.24 0.00 12.37
N LEU A 166 20.90 -0.46 11.32
CA LEU A 166 21.62 -1.72 11.32
C LEU A 166 22.91 -1.69 12.17
N LEU A 167 23.60 -0.55 12.21
CA LEU A 167 24.74 -0.38 13.11
C LEU A 167 24.30 -0.33 14.57
N PHE A 168 23.21 0.36 14.88
CA PHE A 168 22.64 0.33 16.22
C PHE A 168 22.27 -1.10 16.65
N ALA A 169 21.62 -1.86 15.76
CA ALA A 169 21.29 -3.26 16.03
C ALA A 169 22.54 -4.11 16.30
N ARG A 170 23.59 -3.96 15.46
CA ARG A 170 24.88 -4.63 15.64
C ARG A 170 25.55 -4.28 16.97
N GLU A 171 25.65 -3.00 17.30
CA GLU A 171 26.31 -2.51 18.52
C GLU A 171 25.60 -3.02 19.79
N ASN A 172 24.27 -3.13 19.75
CA ASN A 172 23.44 -3.56 20.87
C ASN A 172 23.10 -5.06 20.83
N LYS A 173 23.66 -5.82 19.88
CA LYS A 173 23.41 -7.26 19.69
C LYS A 173 21.92 -7.59 19.53
N ILE A 174 21.19 -6.71 18.87
CA ILE A 174 19.78 -6.92 18.51
C ILE A 174 19.76 -7.85 17.28
N PRO A 175 19.09 -9.02 17.35
CA PRO A 175 18.92 -9.87 16.18
C PRO A 175 18.22 -9.13 15.06
N VAL A 176 18.69 -9.31 13.82
CA VAL A 176 18.01 -8.79 12.63
C VAL A 176 17.54 -9.94 11.76
N LEU A 177 16.24 -9.96 11.44
CA LEU A 177 15.60 -10.96 10.62
C LEU A 177 15.42 -10.44 9.19
N ALA A 178 15.88 -11.24 8.22
CA ALA A 178 15.67 -11.03 6.80
C ALA A 178 14.29 -11.56 6.42
N LEU A 179 13.29 -10.67 6.41
CA LEU A 179 11.88 -11.07 6.37
C LEU A 179 11.43 -11.61 5.01
N ASN A 180 12.00 -11.11 3.90
CA ASN A 180 11.33 -11.21 2.61
C ASN A 180 11.82 -12.40 1.76
N ALA A 181 11.03 -12.74 0.75
CA ALA A 181 11.29 -13.83 -0.17
C ALA A 181 12.53 -13.61 -1.05
N GLY A 182 13.09 -14.74 -1.49
CA GLY A 182 14.15 -14.76 -2.50
C GLY A 182 13.75 -14.03 -3.79
N ARG A 183 14.72 -13.37 -4.42
CA ARG A 183 14.50 -12.66 -5.69
C ARG A 183 14.18 -13.61 -6.84
N ASP A 184 14.75 -14.80 -6.81
CA ASP A 184 14.49 -15.88 -7.74
C ASP A 184 13.04 -16.37 -7.67
N LEU A 185 12.52 -16.60 -6.46
CA LEU A 185 11.13 -16.99 -6.23
C LEU A 185 10.15 -15.96 -6.81
N THR A 186 10.33 -14.70 -6.43
CA THR A 186 9.39 -13.65 -6.86
C THR A 186 9.48 -13.39 -8.36
N ARG A 187 10.67 -13.49 -8.97
CA ARG A 187 10.83 -13.43 -10.43
C ARG A 187 10.20 -14.61 -11.17
N ALA A 188 10.26 -15.80 -10.59
CA ALA A 188 9.63 -16.99 -11.17
C ALA A 188 8.10 -16.91 -11.05
N ALA A 189 7.58 -16.46 -9.90
CA ALA A 189 6.16 -16.28 -9.66
C ALA A 189 5.49 -15.28 -10.62
N VAL A 190 6.23 -14.30 -11.15
CA VAL A 190 5.71 -13.38 -12.20
C VAL A 190 5.53 -14.08 -13.55
N ARG A 191 6.26 -15.16 -13.83
CA ARG A 191 6.34 -15.81 -15.15
C ARG A 191 5.35 -16.96 -15.35
N VAL A 192 4.65 -17.36 -14.30
CA VAL A 192 3.68 -18.45 -14.31
C VAL A 192 2.27 -17.91 -14.08
N ASP A 193 1.25 -18.57 -14.60
CA ASP A 193 -0.15 -18.21 -14.30
C ASP A 193 -0.60 -18.80 -12.95
N GLU A 194 -0.09 -19.98 -12.62
CA GLU A 194 -0.40 -20.76 -11.41
C GLU A 194 0.91 -21.18 -10.72
N LEU A 195 0.96 -21.14 -9.38
CA LEU A 195 2.19 -21.40 -8.59
C LEU A 195 2.62 -22.87 -8.64
N GLU A 196 1.69 -23.76 -8.95
CA GLU A 196 1.89 -25.18 -9.23
C GLU A 196 2.83 -25.38 -10.42
N ASN A 197 2.98 -24.39 -11.31
CA ASN A 197 3.89 -24.46 -12.45
C ASN A 197 5.32 -23.97 -12.13
N LEU A 198 5.60 -23.53 -10.90
CA LEU A 198 6.98 -23.25 -10.47
C LEU A 198 7.81 -24.53 -10.45
N ASP A 199 9.14 -24.39 -10.57
CA ASP A 199 10.04 -25.50 -10.29
C ASP A 199 9.82 -26.02 -8.85
N PRO A 200 9.88 -27.33 -8.59
CA PRO A 200 9.61 -27.88 -7.25
C PRO A 200 10.43 -27.22 -6.14
N GLU A 201 11.72 -26.96 -6.38
CA GLU A 201 12.61 -26.29 -5.41
C GLU A 201 12.21 -24.84 -5.08
N LEU A 202 11.53 -24.15 -6.00
CA LEU A 202 10.98 -22.82 -5.76
C LEU A 202 9.63 -22.91 -5.05
N ARG A 203 8.82 -23.90 -5.42
CA ARG A 203 7.51 -24.13 -4.81
C ARG A 203 7.63 -24.49 -3.33
N ASP A 204 8.63 -25.29 -2.96
CA ASP A 204 8.94 -25.65 -1.57
C ASP A 204 9.40 -24.45 -0.72
N ARG A 205 9.67 -23.30 -1.36
CA ARG A 205 10.04 -22.04 -0.69
C ARG A 205 8.89 -21.04 -0.61
N LEU A 206 7.71 -21.39 -1.09
CA LEU A 206 6.50 -20.60 -0.85
C LEU A 206 6.15 -20.66 0.65
N PRO A 207 5.55 -19.60 1.21
CA PRO A 207 5.08 -19.62 2.59
C PRO A 207 3.97 -20.68 2.76
N GLU A 208 3.95 -21.34 3.91
CA GLU A 208 3.07 -22.49 4.20
C GLU A 208 1.58 -22.10 4.12
N ASP A 209 1.24 -20.92 4.62
CA ASP A 209 -0.12 -20.39 4.71
C ASP A 209 -0.47 -19.40 3.58
N LEU A 210 0.17 -19.51 2.41
CA LEU A 210 -0.08 -18.59 1.28
C LEU A 210 -1.55 -18.58 0.85
N ASP A 211 -2.25 -17.46 1.10
CA ASP A 211 -3.62 -17.23 0.66
C ASP A 211 -3.69 -16.21 -0.49
N LEU A 212 -4.07 -16.68 -1.68
CA LEU A 212 -4.31 -15.84 -2.86
C LEU A 212 -5.79 -15.48 -3.07
N ASP A 213 -6.67 -16.03 -2.24
CA ASP A 213 -8.12 -15.93 -2.36
C ASP A 213 -8.74 -14.92 -1.39
N ASP A 214 -7.96 -14.25 -0.53
CA ASP A 214 -8.45 -13.17 0.34
C ASP A 214 -8.92 -11.96 -0.50
N PRO A 215 -10.25 -11.72 -0.58
CA PRO A 215 -10.81 -10.64 -1.39
C PRO A 215 -10.52 -9.25 -0.81
N TYR A 216 -10.32 -9.13 0.51
CA TYR A 216 -10.02 -7.86 1.19
C TYR A 216 -8.56 -7.47 0.98
N HIS A 217 -7.64 -8.41 1.16
CA HIS A 217 -6.23 -8.18 0.90
C HIS A 217 -6.01 -7.81 -0.57
N ARG A 218 -6.62 -8.53 -1.51
CA ARG A 218 -6.56 -8.22 -2.94
C ARG A 218 -7.09 -6.83 -3.25
N ALA A 219 -8.24 -6.45 -2.70
CA ALA A 219 -8.80 -5.12 -2.90
C ALA A 219 -7.90 -4.02 -2.33
N PHE A 220 -7.25 -4.26 -1.17
CA PHE A 220 -6.32 -3.34 -0.55
C PHE A 220 -5.07 -3.10 -1.42
N ILE A 221 -4.40 -4.18 -1.85
CA ILE A 221 -3.22 -4.10 -2.72
C ILE A 221 -3.56 -3.42 -4.05
N GLN A 222 -4.71 -3.75 -4.65
CA GLN A 222 -5.18 -3.07 -5.87
C GLN A 222 -5.52 -1.59 -5.64
N GLY A 223 -6.03 -1.22 -4.46
CA GLY A 223 -6.31 0.16 -4.09
C GLY A 223 -5.06 1.02 -3.97
N ILE A 224 -3.97 0.46 -3.43
CA ILE A 224 -2.68 1.14 -3.26
C ILE A 224 -1.90 1.21 -4.58
N PHE A 225 -1.85 0.10 -5.33
CA PHE A 225 -0.94 -0.05 -6.46
C PHE A 225 -1.63 -0.07 -7.83
N GLY A 226 -2.96 -0.07 -7.89
CA GLY A 226 -3.75 -0.21 -9.12
C GLY A 226 -3.54 0.87 -10.19
N GLY A 227 -2.84 1.97 -9.86
CA GLY A 227 -2.35 2.94 -10.83
C GLY A 227 -1.22 2.43 -11.75
N HIS A 228 -0.57 1.30 -11.41
CA HIS A 228 0.63 0.79 -12.11
C HIS A 228 0.34 -0.30 -13.16
N SER A 229 -0.87 -0.86 -13.24
CA SER A 229 -1.18 -1.96 -14.15
C SER A 229 -2.16 -1.53 -15.26
N LYS A 230 -1.65 -1.31 -16.48
CA LYS A 230 -2.50 -1.35 -17.69
C LYS A 230 -2.61 -2.80 -18.17
N GLY A 231 -3.63 -3.53 -17.70
CA GLY A 231 -3.99 -4.88 -18.16
C GLY A 231 -4.23 -5.89 -17.04
N THR A 232 -5.18 -6.81 -17.22
CA THR A 232 -5.64 -7.78 -16.20
C THR A 232 -4.54 -8.77 -15.78
N SER A 233 -3.80 -9.33 -16.74
CA SER A 233 -2.71 -10.30 -16.48
C SER A 233 -1.54 -9.71 -15.67
N HIS A 234 -1.25 -8.40 -15.82
CA HIS A 234 -0.19 -7.76 -15.03
C HIS A 234 -0.63 -7.52 -13.57
N GLY A 235 -1.94 -7.38 -13.32
CA GLY A 235 -2.48 -7.19 -11.98
C GLY A 235 -2.41 -8.46 -11.13
N ASP A 236 -2.72 -9.62 -11.72
CA ASP A 236 -2.69 -10.89 -10.99
C ASP A 236 -1.27 -11.32 -10.63
N ALA A 237 -0.32 -11.19 -11.56
CA ALA A 237 1.09 -11.44 -11.28
C ALA A 237 1.65 -10.49 -10.20
N PHE A 238 1.25 -9.21 -10.23
CA PHE A 238 1.64 -8.24 -9.22
C PHE A 238 1.07 -8.61 -7.84
N TYR A 239 -0.25 -8.86 -7.75
CA TYR A 239 -0.89 -9.25 -6.50
C TYR A 239 -0.26 -10.52 -5.91
N ARG A 240 -0.01 -11.54 -6.75
CA ARG A 240 0.63 -12.78 -6.30
C ARG A 240 2.01 -12.54 -5.70
N VAL A 241 2.81 -11.63 -6.27
CA VAL A 241 4.11 -11.28 -5.68
C VAL A 241 3.95 -10.56 -4.33
N GLN A 242 2.97 -9.66 -4.22
CA GLN A 242 2.70 -8.97 -2.96
C GLN A 242 2.26 -9.95 -1.87
N ALA A 243 1.31 -10.85 -2.17
CA ALA A 243 0.91 -11.91 -1.25
C ALA A 243 2.08 -12.81 -0.84
N ILE A 244 2.94 -13.20 -1.79
CA ILE A 244 4.17 -13.95 -1.45
C ILE A 244 5.06 -13.15 -0.50
N TRP A 245 5.25 -11.85 -0.71
CA TRP A 245 6.06 -11.02 0.19
C TRP A 245 5.44 -10.97 1.58
N ASP A 246 4.17 -10.59 1.69
CA ASP A 246 3.48 -10.40 2.96
C ASP A 246 3.45 -11.69 3.78
N GLU A 247 3.08 -12.82 3.17
CA GLU A 247 3.03 -14.12 3.85
C GLU A 247 4.43 -14.64 4.22
N THR A 248 5.44 -14.40 3.37
CA THR A 248 6.84 -14.74 3.71
C THR A 248 7.33 -13.90 4.90
N MET A 249 7.03 -12.60 4.92
CA MET A 249 7.42 -11.74 6.03
C MET A 249 6.69 -12.12 7.32
N ALA A 250 5.39 -12.43 7.25
CA ALA A 250 4.59 -12.89 8.37
C ALA A 250 5.13 -14.21 8.96
N GLU A 251 5.38 -15.21 8.11
CA GLU A 251 5.94 -16.50 8.53
C GLU A 251 7.34 -16.36 9.15
N THR A 252 8.17 -15.42 8.64
CA THR A 252 9.51 -15.18 9.24
C THR A 252 9.42 -14.55 10.63
N ALA A 253 8.39 -13.74 10.87
CA ALA A 253 8.22 -12.97 12.10
C ALA A 253 7.45 -13.71 13.21
N ALA A 254 6.80 -14.84 12.89
CA ALA A 254 5.95 -15.63 13.79
C ALA A 254 6.74 -16.40 14.87
#